data_AF-A0A3D2EYV2-F1
#
_entry.id   AF-A0A3D2EYV2-F1
#
_cell.length_a   1.000
_cell.length_b   1.000
_cell.length_c   1.000
_cell.angle_alpha   90.00
_cell.angle_beta   90.00
_cell.angle_gamma   90.00
#
_symmetry.space_group_name_H-M   'P 1'
#
loop_
_entity.id
_entity.type
_entity.pdbx_description
1 polymer ?
#
loop_
_entity_poly.entity_id
_entity_poly.type
_entity_poly.pdbx_seq_one_letter_code
_entity_poly.pdbx_strand_id
1 'polypeptide(L)'
;MGQKVNPNGIRLGMTHSWPSTWFASGKKYRDLFVQDMKIRRYITEKFQDAGVSGVDIDRSKKISLTIHTSKPGVIIGKQGVAIETLRKELEKKFGGSFEVNIQEIR
;
A
#
# COMPACT_ATOMS: atom_id res chain seq x y z
N MET A 1 28.92 18.42 -14.11
CA MET A 1 27.61 17.78 -13.85
C MET A 1 27.39 17.69 -12.35
N GLY A 2 26.35 18.32 -11.81
CA GLY A 2 26.06 18.32 -10.37
C GLY A 2 25.15 17.16 -9.97
N GLN A 3 25.39 16.59 -8.78
CA GLN A 3 24.52 15.58 -8.19
C GLN A 3 23.21 16.24 -7.73
N LYS A 4 22.06 15.75 -8.21
CA LYS A 4 20.73 16.25 -7.83
C LYS A 4 20.11 15.33 -6.77
N VAL A 5 19.55 15.94 -5.72
CA VAL A 5 18.85 15.23 -4.64
C VAL A 5 17.47 14.77 -5.11
N ASN A 6 16.97 13.66 -4.56
CA ASN A 6 15.61 13.20 -4.83
C ASN A 6 14.58 14.21 -4.27
N PRO A 7 13.73 14.80 -5.14
CA PRO A 7 12.76 15.83 -4.72
C PRO A 7 11.66 15.29 -3.79
N ASN A 8 11.35 13.99 -3.85
CA ASN A 8 10.38 13.38 -2.94
C ASN A 8 10.98 13.28 -1.54
N GLY A 9 12.23 12.82 -1.45
CA GLY A 9 12.93 12.63 -0.18
C GLY A 9 13.12 13.94 0.58
N ILE A 10 13.55 15.01 -0.09
CA ILE A 10 13.79 16.31 0.55
C ILE A 10 12.51 17.00 1.05
N ARG A 11 11.34 16.60 0.53
CA ARG A 11 10.02 17.17 0.86
C ARG A 11 9.21 16.32 1.85
N LEU A 12 9.74 15.17 2.28
CA LEU A 12 9.09 14.33 3.29
C LEU A 12 8.93 15.12 4.60
N GLY A 13 7.72 15.11 5.15
CA GLY A 13 7.39 15.82 6.40
C GLY A 13 7.15 17.33 6.24
N MET A 14 7.35 17.90 5.05
CA MET A 14 7.00 19.29 4.74
C MET A 14 5.74 19.35 3.87
N THR A 15 5.85 18.86 2.62
CA THR A 15 4.76 18.88 1.66
C THR A 15 4.28 17.49 1.27
N HIS A 16 5.16 16.46 1.36
CA HIS A 16 4.81 15.07 1.10
C HIS A 16 4.74 14.27 2.40
N SER A 17 3.68 13.47 2.52
CA SER A 17 3.51 12.50 3.60
C SER A 17 4.26 11.19 3.30
N TRP A 18 4.44 10.39 4.34
CA TRP A 18 5.00 9.05 4.21
C TRP A 18 3.97 8.11 3.57
N PRO A 19 4.38 7.24 2.63
CA PRO A 19 3.49 6.22 2.07
C PRO A 19 3.23 5.07 3.06
N SER A 20 3.89 5.05 4.21
CA SER A 20 3.65 4.07 5.26
C SER A 20 3.65 4.78 6.60
N THR A 21 2.51 4.80 7.30
CA THR A 21 2.41 5.45 8.60
C THR A 21 2.12 4.43 9.70
N TRP A 22 3.16 4.07 10.44
CA TRP A 22 3.07 3.17 11.57
C TRP A 22 4.31 3.25 12.45
N PHE A 23 4.20 2.72 13.67
CA PHE A 23 5.29 2.70 14.63
C PHE A 23 5.54 1.27 15.11
N ALA A 24 6.81 0.86 15.17
CA ALA A 24 7.23 -0.39 15.79
C ALA A 24 8.59 -0.21 16.47
N SER A 25 8.77 -0.90 17.60
CA SER A 25 10.02 -0.85 18.37
C SER A 25 10.92 -2.05 18.12
N GLY A 26 12.23 -1.80 18.05
CA GLY A 26 13.27 -2.83 18.04
C GLY A 26 13.20 -3.79 16.84
N LYS A 27 13.42 -5.08 17.11
CA LYS A 27 13.51 -6.14 16.07
C LYS A 27 12.25 -6.26 15.21
N LYS A 28 11.07 -5.94 15.76
CA LYS A 28 9.79 -6.01 15.03
C LYS A 28 9.74 -5.06 13.84
N TYR A 29 10.44 -3.92 13.89
CA TYR A 29 10.46 -2.97 12.78
C TYR A 29 10.97 -3.62 11.48
N ARG A 30 12.05 -4.40 11.56
CA ARG A 30 12.63 -5.06 10.40
C ARG A 30 11.65 -6.03 9.73
N ASP A 31 10.98 -6.85 10.54
CA ASP A 31 10.06 -7.86 10.02
C ASP A 31 8.83 -7.22 9.36
N LEU A 32 8.27 -6.17 9.99
CA LEU A 32 7.13 -5.43 9.45
C LEU A 32 7.49 -4.66 8.18
N PHE A 33 8.69 -4.07 8.13
CA PHE A 33 9.19 -3.40 6.93
C PHE A 33 9.35 -4.35 5.74
N VAL A 34 9.92 -5.54 5.96
CA VAL A 34 10.04 -6.57 4.92
C VAL A 34 8.67 -7.05 4.46
N GLN A 35 7.71 -7.16 5.39
CA GLN A 35 6.33 -7.51 5.07
C GLN A 35 5.67 -6.43 4.19
N ASP A 36 5.85 -5.14 4.50
CA ASP A 36 5.33 -4.03 3.68
C ASP A 36 5.88 -4.02 2.25
N MET A 37 7.19 -4.22 2.10
CA MET A 37 7.83 -4.35 0.79
C MET A 37 7.19 -5.45 -0.05
N LYS A 38 6.91 -6.62 0.56
CA LYS A 38 6.25 -7.74 -0.11
C LYS A 38 4.80 -7.42 -0.47
N ILE A 39 4.06 -6.74 0.40
CA ILE A 39 2.67 -6.33 0.15
C ILE A 39 2.61 -5.36 -1.05
N ARG A 40 3.47 -4.34 -1.04
CA ARG A 40 3.56 -3.36 -2.15
C ARG A 40 3.84 -4.06 -3.47
N ARG A 41 4.86 -4.91 -3.50
CA ARG A 41 5.23 -5.66 -4.71
C ARG A 41 4.09 -6.55 -5.19
N TYR A 42 3.41 -7.24 -4.28
CA TYR A 42 2.28 -8.10 -4.62
C TYR A 42 1.12 -7.32 -5.26
N ILE A 43 0.76 -6.16 -4.71
CA ILE A 43 -0.32 -5.34 -5.24
C ILE A 43 0.06 -4.78 -6.62
N THR A 44 1.28 -4.28 -6.77
CA THR A 44 1.76 -3.75 -8.06
C THR A 44 1.80 -4.82 -9.14
N GLU A 45 2.26 -6.04 -8.81
CA GLU A 45 2.29 -7.18 -9.76
C GLU A 45 0.88 -7.66 -10.12
N LYS A 46 -0.04 -7.74 -9.15
CA LYS A 46 -1.41 -8.25 -9.38
C LYS A 46 -2.29 -7.27 -10.14
N PHE A 47 -2.09 -5.95 -9.97
CA PHE A 47 -2.97 -4.90 -10.51
C PHE A 47 -2.26 -3.99 -11.52
N GLN A 48 -1.35 -4.55 -12.33
CA GLN A 48 -0.67 -3.79 -13.39
C GLN A 48 -1.68 -3.12 -14.34
N ASP A 49 -2.75 -3.84 -14.71
CA ASP A 49 -3.78 -3.34 -15.64
C ASP A 49 -4.67 -2.23 -15.05
N ALA A 50 -4.73 -2.13 -13.72
CA ALA A 50 -5.57 -1.16 -13.02
C ALA A 50 -4.91 0.23 -12.93
N GLY A 51 -3.61 0.36 -13.26
CA GLY A 51 -2.90 1.64 -13.18
C GLY A 51 -2.78 2.15 -11.74
N VAL A 52 -2.20 1.32 -10.87
CA VAL A 52 -1.89 1.67 -9.47
C VAL A 52 -0.76 2.70 -9.43
N SER A 53 -1.02 3.88 -8.87
CA SER A 53 -0.02 4.96 -8.72
C SER A 53 0.73 4.86 -7.40
N GLY A 54 0.03 4.47 -6.33
CA GLY A 54 0.59 4.43 -4.99
C GLY A 54 -0.19 3.48 -4.09
N VAL A 55 0.49 2.99 -3.06
CA VAL A 55 -0.11 2.18 -2.00
C VAL A 55 0.30 2.80 -0.68
N ASP A 56 -0.68 3.27 0.08
CA ASP A 56 -0.45 3.74 1.44
C ASP A 56 -0.78 2.63 2.44
N ILE A 57 0.10 2.46 3.42
CA ILE A 57 -0.01 1.39 4.41
C ILE A 57 0.00 1.99 5.80
N ASP A 58 -1.14 1.90 6.47
CA ASP A 58 -1.28 2.31 7.85
C ASP A 58 -1.45 1.07 8.73
N ARG A 59 -0.58 0.93 9.74
CA ARG A 59 -0.63 -0.20 10.68
C ARG A 59 -0.99 0.32 12.05
N SER A 60 -2.20 0.00 12.49
CA SER A 60 -2.68 0.25 13.84
C SER A 60 -3.01 -1.10 14.50
N LYS A 61 -4.27 -1.37 14.87
CA LYS A 61 -4.73 -2.73 15.26
C LYS A 61 -5.04 -3.63 14.05
N LYS A 62 -5.41 -3.01 12.92
CA LYS A 62 -5.59 -3.63 11.62
C LYS A 62 -4.61 -3.00 10.63
N ILE A 63 -4.31 -3.70 9.54
CA ILE A 63 -3.50 -3.19 8.45
C ILE A 63 -4.45 -2.59 7.43
N SER A 64 -4.47 -1.25 7.36
CA SER A 64 -5.28 -0.51 6.41
C SER A 64 -4.43 -0.21 5.18
N LEU A 65 -4.86 -0.73 4.03
CA LEU A 65 -4.22 -0.56 2.74
C LEU A 65 -5.06 0.38 1.89
N THR A 66 -4.52 1.55 1.56
CA THR A 66 -5.17 2.49 0.66
C THR A 66 -4.48 2.42 -0.70
N ILE A 67 -5.20 1.92 -1.70
CA ILE A 67 -4.69 1.77 -3.06
C ILE A 67 -5.17 2.95 -3.90
N HIS A 68 -4.23 3.74 -4.39
CA HIS A 68 -4.49 4.83 -5.32
C HIS A 68 -4.44 4.31 -6.74
N THR A 69 -5.56 4.41 -7.46
CA THR A 69 -5.73 3.83 -8.79
C THR A 69 -6.45 4.79 -9.73
N SER A 70 -6.08 4.74 -11.01
CA SER A 70 -6.79 5.45 -12.09
C SER A 70 -8.04 4.70 -12.57
N LYS A 71 -8.10 3.38 -12.35
CA LYS A 71 -9.23 2.52 -12.75
C LYS A 71 -9.76 1.74 -11.55
N PRO A 72 -10.53 2.37 -10.64
CA PRO A 72 -11.05 1.70 -9.44
C PRO A 72 -11.94 0.51 -9.77
N GLY A 73 -12.69 0.56 -10.88
CA GLY A 73 -13.60 -0.52 -11.29
C GLY A 73 -12.91 -1.88 -11.51
N VAL A 74 -11.65 -1.90 -11.93
CA VAL A 74 -10.87 -3.14 -12.14
C VAL A 74 -10.54 -3.82 -10.80
N ILE A 75 -10.31 -3.02 -9.75
CA ILE A 75 -9.95 -3.52 -8.41
C ILE A 75 -11.21 -3.90 -7.61
N ILE A 76 -12.30 -3.15 -7.75
CA ILE A 76 -13.58 -3.44 -7.09
C ILE A 76 -14.21 -4.72 -7.66
N GLY A 77 -14.11 -4.92 -8.98
CA GLY A 77 -14.71 -6.05 -9.69
C GLY A 77 -16.25 -6.00 -9.72
N LYS A 78 -16.89 -7.10 -10.13
CA LYS A 78 -18.36 -7.23 -10.14
C LYS A 78 -18.87 -7.35 -8.69
N GLN A 79 -19.72 -6.42 -8.27
CA GLN A 79 -20.36 -6.39 -6.94
C GLN A 79 -19.40 -6.45 -5.72
N GLY A 80 -18.14 -6.02 -5.86
CA GLY A 80 -17.18 -5.98 -4.75
C GLY A 80 -16.54 -7.32 -4.39
N VAL A 81 -16.81 -8.39 -5.16
CA VAL A 81 -16.25 -9.74 -4.91
C VAL A 81 -14.72 -9.74 -4.96
N ALA A 82 -14.12 -8.94 -5.84
CA ALA A 82 -12.66 -8.88 -6.00
C ALA A 82 -11.95 -8.28 -4.77
N ILE A 83 -12.60 -7.37 -4.04
CA ILE A 83 -12.05 -6.79 -2.80
C ILE A 83 -12.03 -7.85 -1.70
N GLU A 84 -13.11 -8.63 -1.59
CA GLU A 84 -13.21 -9.64 -0.54
C GLU A 84 -12.22 -10.79 -0.77
N THR A 85 -12.02 -11.21 -2.02
CA THR A 85 -11.01 -12.21 -2.36
C THR A 85 -9.60 -11.69 -2.10
N LEU A 86 -9.32 -10.42 -2.45
CA LEU A 86 -8.03 -9.79 -2.19
C LEU A 86 -7.74 -9.71 -0.69
N ARG A 87 -8.74 -9.33 0.11
CA ARG A 87 -8.62 -9.32 1.57
C ARG A 87 -8.27 -10.72 2.10
N LYS A 88 -9.00 -11.76 1.70
CA LYS A 88 -8.74 -13.15 2.12
C LYS A 88 -7.35 -13.63 1.70
N GLU A 89 -6.88 -13.28 0.52
CA GLU A 89 -5.54 -13.61 0.06
C GLU A 89 -4.44 -12.93 0.87
N LEU A 90 -4.62 -11.65 1.21
CA LEU A 90 -3.68 -10.91 2.05
C LEU A 90 -3.63 -11.48 3.47
N GLU A 91 -4.80 -11.77 4.05
CA GLU A 91 -4.91 -12.43 5.37
C GLU A 91 -4.18 -13.79 5.36
N LYS A 92 -4.32 -14.58 4.28
CA LYS A 92 -3.65 -15.88 4.13
C LYS A 92 -2.14 -15.80 3.95
N LYS A 93 -1.64 -14.82 3.16
CA LYS A 93 -0.20 -14.70 2.83
C LYS A 93 0.62 -14.01 3.90
N PHE A 94 0.05 -12.97 4.51
CA PHE A 94 0.79 -12.07 5.39
C PHE A 94 0.35 -12.16 6.85
N GLY A 95 -0.82 -12.73 7.12
CA GLY A 95 -1.38 -12.81 8.46
C GLY A 95 -1.85 -11.45 8.99
N GLY A 96 -2.80 -11.48 9.93
CA GLY A 96 -3.42 -10.28 10.50
C GLY A 96 -4.72 -9.90 9.80
N SER A 97 -5.40 -8.87 10.31
CA SER A 97 -6.66 -8.37 9.75
C SER A 97 -6.37 -7.22 8.80
N PHE A 98 -6.84 -7.35 7.55
CA PHE A 98 -6.66 -6.35 6.51
C PHE A 98 -7.95 -5.58 6.25
N GLU A 99 -7.80 -4.27 6.05
CA GLU A 99 -8.84 -3.37 5.55
C GLU A 99 -8.32 -2.75 4.26
N VAL A 100 -9.10 -2.83 3.18
CA VAL A 100 -8.68 -2.39 1.85
C VAL A 100 -9.56 -1.23 1.42
N ASN A 101 -8.94 -0.07 1.26
CA ASN A 101 -9.55 1.16 0.78
C ASN A 101 -9.04 1.44 -0.63
N ILE A 102 -9.93 1.91 -1.49
CA ILE A 102 -9.60 2.26 -2.89
C ILE A 102 -9.88 3.74 -3.05
N GLN A 103 -8.87 4.48 -3.50
CA GLN A 103 -8.96 5.90 -3.76
C GLN A 103 -8.73 6.15 -5.25
N GLU A 104 -9.66 6.87 -5.86
CA GLU A 104 -9.57 7.27 -7.26
C GLU A 104 -8.65 8.48 -7.40
N ILE A 105 -7.75 8.40 -8.38
CA ILE A 105 -6.88 9.52 -8.76
C ILE A 105 -7.64 10.33 -9.82
N ARG A 106 -7.83 11.62 -9.54
CA ARG A 106 -8.43 12.59 -10.45
C ARG A 106 -7.38 13.41 -11.18
#